data_AF-A0A2M7B0I4-F1
#
_entry.id   AF-A0A2M7B0I4-F1
#
_cell.length_a   1.000
_cell.length_b   1.000
_cell.length_c   1.000
_cell.angle_alpha   90.00
_cell.angle_beta   90.00
_cell.angle_gamma   90.00
#
_symmetry.space_group_name_H-M   'P 1'
#
loop_
_entity.id
_entity.type
_entity.pdbx_description
1 polymer ?
#
loop_
_entity_poly.entity_id
_entity_poly.type
_entity_poly.pdbx_seq_one_letter_code
_entity_poly.pdbx_strand_id
1 'polypeptide(L)'
;TSISAAGADYYFRAKNKNGDVNIASSTIVIISTNSGIYSVEDGLELSLPDISTASVTKIIIPPFALDRKIEIYAEAKPISDAVTYPTLSNFSDVYPVCVYEFYGLSSGGEKVSVSFTKEPDMYLKYFDDDLNPDFPEDTLKPYLWTGKEWLELKNSTVDAQNNFVKAKTGHLSKFAVFYTQPDGSRTLKCALQKVVRPKFVPDSGEVVEFQSVSQPKKIEIFNLKGSKIRKIEGLNFWDGKDENGTIVTGGLYIYQLSYDDGKISGMCTVVK
;
A
#
# COMPACT_ATOMS: atom_id res chain seq x y z
N THR A 1 20.07 -30.31 8.94
CA THR A 1 18.85 -30.95 8.42
C THR A 1 18.36 -30.11 7.26
N SER A 2 18.20 -30.69 6.07
CA SER A 2 17.84 -29.98 4.83
C SER A 2 16.35 -30.17 4.51
N ILE A 3 15.68 -29.12 4.09
CA ILE A 3 14.35 -29.17 3.46
C ILE A 3 14.43 -28.31 2.21
N SER A 4 14.08 -28.83 1.03
CA SER A 4 13.98 -28.04 -0.19
C SER A 4 12.52 -27.67 -0.49
N ALA A 5 12.25 -26.38 -0.70
CA ALA A 5 11.18 -25.91 -1.56
C ALA A 5 11.77 -24.78 -2.42
N ALA A 6 11.37 -24.71 -3.69
CA ALA A 6 12.06 -24.00 -4.76
C ALA A 6 12.39 -22.52 -4.45
N GLY A 7 13.68 -22.14 -4.57
CA GLY A 7 14.03 -20.82 -5.09
C GLY A 7 15.08 -19.94 -4.39
N ALA A 8 15.65 -20.29 -3.22
CA ALA A 8 16.77 -19.52 -2.63
C ALA A 8 17.59 -20.30 -1.59
N ASP A 9 18.90 -20.05 -1.55
CA ASP A 9 19.86 -20.60 -0.57
C ASP A 9 20.14 -19.59 0.57
N TYR A 10 20.28 -20.09 1.80
CA TYR A 10 20.64 -19.32 3.01
C TYR A 10 21.73 -20.05 3.82
N TYR A 11 22.53 -19.31 4.60
CA TYR A 11 23.53 -19.86 5.52
C TYR A 11 23.44 -19.21 6.91
N PHE A 12 23.61 -20.00 7.97
CA PHE A 12 23.78 -19.49 9.34
C PHE A 12 25.21 -19.63 9.85
N ARG A 13 25.63 -18.72 10.75
CA ARG A 13 26.90 -18.77 11.47
C ARG A 13 26.63 -18.65 12.97
N ALA A 14 27.07 -19.63 13.76
CA ALA A 14 26.99 -19.59 15.22
C ALA A 14 28.40 -19.60 15.85
N LYS A 15 28.55 -18.91 16.98
CA LYS A 15 29.74 -18.94 17.85
C LYS A 15 29.39 -19.54 19.20
N ASN A 16 30.29 -20.33 19.78
CA ASN A 16 30.15 -20.78 21.16
C ASN A 16 30.56 -19.67 22.15
N LYS A 17 30.37 -19.92 23.46
CA LYS A 17 30.71 -18.97 24.54
C LYS A 17 32.19 -18.59 24.63
N ASN A 18 33.08 -19.32 23.96
CA ASN A 18 34.52 -19.05 23.91
C ASN A 18 34.94 -18.25 22.65
N GLY A 19 33.99 -17.95 21.75
CA GLY A 19 34.25 -17.22 20.50
C GLY A 19 34.63 -18.11 19.32
N ASP A 20 34.71 -19.43 19.50
CA ASP A 20 34.96 -20.36 18.40
C ASP A 20 33.76 -20.40 17.46
N VAL A 21 34.01 -20.19 16.18
CA VAL A 21 33.00 -20.31 15.12
C VAL A 21 32.92 -21.78 14.72
N ASN A 22 31.79 -22.41 15.00
CA ASN A 22 31.46 -23.68 14.36
C ASN A 22 30.50 -23.38 13.22
N ILE A 23 30.99 -23.44 11.98
CA ILE A 23 30.16 -23.26 10.78
C ILE A 23 29.46 -24.59 10.53
N ALA A 24 28.33 -24.80 11.21
CA ALA A 24 27.33 -25.75 10.74
C ALA A 24 26.33 -24.94 9.92
N SER A 25 26.45 -25.00 8.58
CA SER A 25 25.48 -24.43 7.67
C SER A 25 24.15 -25.17 7.80
N SER A 26 23.12 -24.47 8.25
CA SER A 26 21.73 -24.82 8.00
C SER A 26 21.11 -23.77 7.08
N THR A 27 20.14 -24.18 6.27
CA THR A 27 19.51 -23.40 5.22
C THR A 27 18.01 -23.64 5.35
N ILE A 28 17.21 -22.56 5.24
CA ILE A 28 15.77 -22.49 4.90
C ILE A 28 14.78 -22.29 6.06
N VAL A 29 13.98 -21.20 5.94
CA VAL A 29 12.55 -21.22 6.26
C VAL A 29 11.81 -20.86 4.97
N ILE A 30 10.84 -21.70 4.61
CA ILE A 30 10.11 -21.66 3.36
C ILE A 30 9.24 -20.39 3.29
N ILE A 31 9.35 -19.66 2.18
CA ILE A 31 8.40 -18.62 1.76
C ILE A 31 7.11 -19.35 1.40
N SER A 32 6.08 -19.29 2.24
CA SER A 32 4.79 -19.85 1.89
C SER A 32 4.11 -18.91 0.87
N THR A 33 4.10 -19.28 -0.40
CA THR A 33 3.15 -18.73 -1.36
C THR A 33 1.85 -19.51 -1.22
N ASN A 34 0.77 -18.85 -0.84
CA ASN A 34 -0.57 -19.43 -0.94
C ASN A 34 -1.32 -18.74 -2.08
N SER A 35 -2.05 -19.52 -2.86
CA SER A 35 -2.88 -19.01 -3.94
C SER A 35 -4.26 -19.66 -3.88
N GLY A 36 -5.24 -18.96 -4.43
CA GLY A 36 -6.52 -19.58 -4.70
C GLY A 36 -7.38 -18.80 -5.69
N ILE A 37 -8.24 -19.53 -6.39
CA ILE A 37 -9.02 -19.09 -7.54
C ILE A 37 -10.47 -18.88 -7.09
N TYR A 38 -11.03 -17.65 -7.16
CA TYR A 38 -12.35 -17.40 -6.55
C TYR A 38 -13.31 -16.49 -7.32
N SER A 39 -14.61 -16.73 -7.04
CA SER A 39 -15.80 -16.09 -7.62
C SER A 39 -16.23 -14.83 -6.86
N VAL A 40 -16.87 -13.91 -7.59
CA VAL A 40 -17.27 -12.55 -7.18
C VAL A 40 -18.26 -12.51 -5.99
N GLU A 41 -18.97 -13.61 -5.72
CA GLU A 41 -20.19 -13.59 -4.89
C GLU A 41 -19.97 -14.00 -3.42
N ASP A 42 -18.92 -14.74 -3.08
CA ASP A 42 -18.82 -15.41 -1.77
C ASP A 42 -17.89 -14.71 -0.75
N GLY A 43 -17.22 -13.63 -1.16
CA GLY A 43 -16.10 -13.09 -0.40
C GLY A 43 -14.89 -14.06 -0.38
N LEU A 44 -13.77 -13.64 0.21
CA LEU A 44 -12.55 -14.45 0.26
C LEU A 44 -11.78 -14.18 1.55
N GLU A 45 -11.36 -15.23 2.25
CA GLU A 45 -10.26 -15.15 3.22
C GLU A 45 -9.03 -15.81 2.61
N LEU A 46 -7.99 -15.02 2.37
CA LEU A 46 -6.68 -15.50 1.93
C LEU A 46 -5.69 -15.35 3.08
N SER A 47 -5.08 -16.46 3.48
CA SER A 47 -4.13 -16.51 4.60
C SER A 47 -2.79 -17.08 4.14
N LEU A 48 -1.70 -16.49 4.61
CA LEU A 48 -0.36 -17.04 4.49
C LEU A 48 -0.20 -18.20 5.48
N PRO A 49 0.18 -19.41 5.02
CA PRO A 49 0.50 -20.53 5.89
C PRO A 49 1.65 -20.13 6.80
N ASP A 50 1.47 -20.34 8.09
CA ASP A 50 2.50 -20.15 9.10
C ASP A 50 2.60 -21.41 9.95
N ILE A 51 3.74 -21.62 10.61
CA ILE A 51 4.00 -22.72 11.54
C ILE A 51 3.16 -22.62 12.82
N SER A 52 2.54 -21.46 13.10
CA SER A 52 1.63 -21.28 14.24
C SER A 52 0.17 -21.17 13.79
N THR A 53 -0.73 -21.89 14.48
CA THR A 53 -2.15 -22.01 14.10
C THR A 53 -3.05 -20.90 14.63
N ALA A 54 -2.53 -19.98 15.46
CA ALA A 54 -3.34 -19.02 16.20
C ALA A 54 -3.46 -17.65 15.52
N SER A 55 -2.43 -17.21 14.81
CA SER A 55 -2.42 -15.93 14.09
C SER A 55 -1.66 -16.07 12.79
N VAL A 56 -2.25 -15.63 11.69
CA VAL A 56 -1.68 -15.71 10.34
C VAL A 56 -1.87 -14.37 9.64
N THR A 57 -0.89 -13.98 8.82
CA THR A 57 -1.10 -12.85 7.91
C THR A 57 -2.20 -13.21 6.94
N LYS A 58 -3.24 -12.37 6.86
CA LYS A 58 -4.39 -12.65 6.00
C LYS A 58 -5.08 -11.40 5.48
N ILE A 59 -5.85 -11.57 4.42
CA ILE A 59 -6.76 -10.56 3.88
C ILE A 59 -8.15 -11.18 3.71
N ILE A 60 -9.16 -10.48 4.21
CA ILE A 60 -10.57 -10.85 4.15
C ILE A 60 -11.26 -9.86 3.20
N ILE A 61 -11.52 -10.31 1.98
CA ILE A 61 -12.15 -9.58 0.90
C ILE A 61 -13.67 -9.79 1.01
N PRO A 62 -14.47 -8.73 1.19
CA PRO A 62 -15.90 -8.89 1.35
C PRO A 62 -16.58 -9.30 0.03
N PRO A 63 -17.78 -9.90 0.09
CA PRO A 63 -18.58 -10.19 -1.10
C PRO A 63 -18.76 -8.96 -2.00
N PHE A 64 -18.66 -9.17 -3.31
CA PHE A 64 -18.77 -8.13 -4.33
C PHE A 64 -17.69 -7.03 -4.26
N ALA A 65 -16.57 -7.25 -3.56
CA ALA A 65 -15.44 -6.32 -3.58
C ALA A 65 -14.64 -6.35 -4.89
N LEU A 66 -14.79 -7.41 -5.68
CA LEU A 66 -14.16 -7.60 -6.98
C LEU A 66 -15.23 -7.53 -8.08
N ASP A 67 -14.87 -7.01 -9.24
CA ASP A 67 -15.72 -6.96 -10.44
C ASP A 67 -15.49 -8.14 -11.40
N ARG A 68 -14.47 -8.95 -11.13
CA ARG A 68 -14.07 -10.10 -11.95
C ARG A 68 -13.40 -11.19 -11.12
N LYS A 69 -13.33 -12.39 -11.69
CA LYS A 69 -12.53 -13.48 -11.14
C LYS A 69 -11.04 -13.19 -11.35
N ILE A 70 -10.25 -13.34 -10.30
CA ILE A 70 -8.80 -13.17 -10.31
C ILE A 70 -8.18 -14.09 -9.27
N GLU A 71 -7.01 -14.66 -9.59
CA GLU A 71 -6.21 -15.39 -8.60
C GLU A 71 -5.37 -14.38 -7.81
N ILE A 72 -5.41 -14.50 -6.49
CA ILE A 72 -4.68 -13.62 -5.58
C ILE A 72 -3.65 -14.44 -4.83
N TYR A 73 -2.47 -13.85 -4.70
CA TYR A 73 -1.30 -14.41 -4.04
C TYR A 73 -0.91 -13.50 -2.88
N ALA A 74 -0.34 -14.12 -1.85
CA ALA A 74 0.30 -13.43 -0.75
C ALA A 74 1.71 -14.00 -0.56
N GLU A 75 2.67 -13.15 -0.19
CA GLU A 75 4.06 -13.50 0.06
C GLU A 75 4.60 -12.71 1.26
N ALA A 76 5.35 -13.37 2.15
CA ALA A 76 6.24 -12.67 3.07
C ALA A 76 7.50 -12.20 2.31
N LYS A 77 7.99 -11.01 2.65
CA LYS A 77 9.17 -10.40 2.02
C LYS A 77 10.26 -10.13 3.05
N PRO A 78 11.54 -10.13 2.64
CA PRO A 78 12.62 -9.68 3.49
C PRO A 78 12.40 -8.24 3.96
N ILE A 79 12.76 -7.92 5.19
CA ILE A 79 12.66 -6.56 5.75
C ILE A 79 13.42 -5.53 4.88
N SER A 80 14.49 -5.94 4.21
CA SER A 80 15.24 -5.10 3.25
C SER A 80 14.41 -4.61 2.07
N ASP A 81 13.30 -5.28 1.74
CA ASP A 81 12.36 -4.80 0.71
C ASP A 81 11.64 -3.52 1.15
N ALA A 82 11.54 -3.22 2.44
CA ALA A 82 11.02 -1.94 2.90
C ALA A 82 12.05 -0.80 2.82
N VAL A 83 13.35 -1.13 2.88
CA VAL A 83 14.46 -0.18 3.03
C VAL A 83 15.03 0.29 1.68
N THR A 84 14.74 -0.41 0.58
CA THR A 84 15.38 -0.20 -0.74
C THR A 84 14.80 0.94 -1.58
N TYR A 85 13.78 1.66 -1.11
CA TYR A 85 13.10 2.65 -1.93
C TYR A 85 13.40 4.11 -1.54
N PRO A 86 13.58 5.02 -2.53
CA PRO A 86 14.13 6.33 -2.29
C PRO A 86 13.16 7.25 -1.56
N THR A 87 13.69 7.83 -0.48
CA THR A 87 13.25 9.06 0.20
C THR A 87 12.06 8.97 1.15
N LEU A 88 12.29 8.21 2.22
CA LEU A 88 12.02 8.72 3.57
C LEU A 88 13.23 9.55 4.05
N SER A 89 13.59 10.64 3.36
CA SER A 89 14.78 11.45 3.68
C SER A 89 14.72 12.17 5.05
N ASN A 90 13.60 12.02 5.78
CA ASN A 90 13.41 12.53 7.14
C ASN A 90 13.17 11.43 8.19
N PHE A 91 13.27 10.15 7.83
CA PHE A 91 13.08 9.05 8.79
C PHE A 91 14.38 8.27 8.99
N SER A 92 15.30 8.86 9.74
CA SER A 92 16.40 8.10 10.36
C SER A 92 15.91 7.02 11.35
N ASP A 93 14.60 6.98 11.65
CA ASP A 93 14.05 6.31 12.84
C ASP A 93 12.88 5.35 12.53
N VAL A 94 12.64 4.99 11.27
CA VAL A 94 11.56 4.05 10.92
C VAL A 94 12.13 2.66 10.71
N TYR A 95 11.80 1.77 11.64
CA TYR A 95 12.24 0.38 11.66
C TYR A 95 11.11 -0.52 11.17
N PRO A 96 11.21 -1.07 9.93
CA PRO A 96 10.26 -2.06 9.45
C PRO A 96 10.37 -3.33 10.30
N VAL A 97 9.22 -3.82 10.77
CA VAL A 97 9.10 -5.05 11.55
C VAL A 97 8.85 -6.23 10.63
N CYS A 98 7.94 -6.08 9.67
CA CYS A 98 7.61 -7.12 8.70
C CYS A 98 7.13 -6.52 7.38
N VAL A 99 7.27 -7.29 6.29
CA VAL A 99 6.88 -6.88 4.94
C VAL A 99 6.13 -8.02 4.26
N TYR A 100 5.01 -7.70 3.64
CA TYR A 100 4.17 -8.63 2.90
C TYR A 100 3.84 -8.06 1.52
N GLU A 101 3.68 -8.91 0.52
CA GLU A 101 3.18 -8.52 -0.80
C GLU A 101 1.94 -9.33 -1.12
N PHE A 102 0.85 -8.64 -1.44
CA PHE A 102 -0.33 -9.23 -2.02
C PHE A 102 -0.46 -8.77 -3.47
N TYR A 103 -0.80 -9.67 -4.37
CA TYR A 103 -0.87 -9.35 -5.80
C TYR A 103 -1.77 -10.36 -6.53
N GLY A 104 -2.25 -9.98 -7.71
CA GLY A 104 -2.83 -10.92 -8.67
C GLY A 104 -1.86 -11.24 -9.79
N LEU A 105 -2.17 -12.21 -10.64
CA LEU A 105 -1.42 -12.46 -11.88
C LEU A 105 -2.22 -12.08 -13.12
N SER A 106 -1.55 -11.49 -14.11
CA SER A 106 -2.08 -11.36 -15.46
C SER A 106 -2.10 -12.71 -16.18
N SER A 107 -2.78 -12.79 -17.32
CA SER A 107 -2.73 -13.98 -18.17
C SER A 107 -1.32 -14.32 -18.67
N GLY A 108 -0.40 -13.36 -18.68
CA GLY A 108 1.01 -13.55 -19.01
C GLY A 108 1.89 -13.96 -17.81
N GLY A 109 1.31 -14.14 -16.62
CA GLY A 109 2.04 -14.48 -15.40
C GLY A 109 2.76 -13.30 -14.74
N GLU A 110 2.47 -12.07 -15.15
CA GLU A 110 3.05 -10.87 -14.53
C GLU A 110 2.24 -10.48 -13.28
N LYS A 111 2.94 -10.00 -12.24
CA LYS A 111 2.27 -9.45 -11.05
C LYS A 111 1.47 -8.21 -11.42
N VAL A 112 0.19 -8.19 -11.04
CA VAL A 112 -0.71 -7.04 -11.22
C VAL A 112 -1.31 -6.62 -9.89
N SER A 113 -1.50 -5.31 -9.73
CA SER A 113 -2.28 -4.78 -8.62
C SER A 113 -3.77 -5.07 -8.85
N VAL A 114 -4.49 -5.34 -7.77
CA VAL A 114 -5.93 -5.63 -7.78
C VAL A 114 -6.61 -4.58 -6.92
N SER A 115 -7.54 -3.83 -7.48
CA SER A 115 -8.33 -2.84 -6.76
C SER A 115 -9.69 -3.40 -6.36
N PHE A 116 -10.25 -2.88 -5.27
CA PHE A 116 -11.52 -3.34 -4.72
C PHE A 116 -12.57 -2.23 -4.71
N THR A 117 -13.82 -2.58 -5.00
CA THR A 117 -14.99 -1.69 -4.87
C THR A 117 -15.44 -1.55 -3.41
N LYS A 118 -15.03 -2.48 -2.54
CA LYS A 118 -15.23 -2.48 -1.09
C LYS A 118 -13.91 -2.86 -0.41
N GLU A 119 -13.52 -2.13 0.62
CA GLU A 119 -12.21 -2.32 1.26
C GLU A 119 -12.13 -3.66 2.04
N PRO A 120 -11.17 -4.55 1.69
CA PRO A 120 -10.87 -5.73 2.50
C PRO A 120 -10.30 -5.40 3.88
N ASP A 121 -10.55 -6.28 4.85
CA ASP A 121 -9.85 -6.28 6.13
C ASP A 121 -8.53 -7.04 5.98
N MET A 122 -7.42 -6.41 6.34
CA MET A 122 -6.08 -6.98 6.28
C MET A 122 -5.51 -7.13 7.67
N TYR A 123 -4.85 -8.25 7.93
CA TYR A 123 -4.23 -8.63 9.19
C TYR A 123 -2.77 -8.94 8.90
N LEU A 124 -1.86 -8.07 9.33
CA LEU A 124 -0.42 -8.23 9.12
C LEU A 124 0.20 -8.76 10.40
N LYS A 125 0.63 -10.02 10.39
CA LYS A 125 1.30 -10.63 11.53
C LYS A 125 2.66 -9.97 11.79
N TYR A 126 3.10 -9.94 13.03
CA TYR A 126 4.49 -9.69 13.41
C TYR A 126 4.93 -10.74 14.44
N PHE A 127 6.23 -10.80 14.72
CA PHE A 127 6.79 -11.70 15.73
C PHE A 127 7.47 -10.88 16.81
N ASP A 128 7.32 -11.29 18.07
CA ASP A 128 7.89 -10.57 19.21
C ASP A 128 9.42 -10.50 19.13
N ASP A 129 10.05 -11.52 18.52
CA ASP A 129 11.49 -11.57 18.29
C ASP A 129 11.98 -10.51 17.26
N ASP A 130 11.10 -10.02 16.40
CA ASP A 130 11.39 -8.94 15.43
C ASP A 130 11.15 -7.54 16.03
N LEU A 131 10.59 -7.48 17.25
CA LEU A 131 10.31 -6.22 17.92
C LEU A 131 11.55 -5.62 18.57
N ASN A 132 11.71 -4.31 18.42
CA ASN A 132 12.62 -3.54 19.23
C ASN A 132 12.00 -3.29 20.62
N PRO A 133 12.63 -3.75 21.72
CA PRO A 133 12.08 -3.65 23.07
C PRO A 133 11.93 -2.20 23.57
N ASP A 134 12.59 -1.23 22.94
CA ASP A 134 12.48 0.19 23.30
C ASP A 134 11.16 0.83 22.81
N PHE A 135 10.43 0.15 21.93
CA PHE A 135 9.20 0.66 21.31
C PHE A 135 7.99 -0.20 21.68
N PRO A 136 6.95 0.37 22.32
CA PRO A 136 5.72 -0.35 22.63
C PRO A 136 4.97 -0.83 21.38
N GLU A 137 4.32 -1.98 21.44
CA GLU A 137 3.58 -2.55 20.29
C GLU A 137 2.43 -1.68 19.80
N ASP A 138 1.79 -0.88 20.67
CA ASP A 138 0.71 0.03 20.26
C ASP A 138 1.15 1.16 19.31
N THR A 139 2.47 1.34 19.17
CA THR A 139 3.10 2.25 18.23
C THR A 139 3.26 1.66 16.82
N LEU A 140 2.99 0.36 16.63
CA LEU A 140 3.03 -0.27 15.33
C LEU A 140 1.92 0.27 14.42
N LYS A 141 2.30 0.66 13.20
CA LYS A 141 1.36 1.10 12.15
C LYS A 141 1.61 0.37 10.83
N PRO A 142 0.55 0.02 10.10
CA PRO A 142 0.67 -0.59 8.78
C PRO A 142 0.81 0.49 7.71
N TYR A 143 1.61 0.21 6.69
CA TYR A 143 1.86 1.08 5.55
C TYR A 143 1.70 0.29 4.26
N LEU A 144 1.28 0.96 3.20
CA LEU A 144 1.19 0.43 1.84
C LEU A 144 2.26 1.07 0.96
N TRP A 145 2.83 0.32 0.03
CA TRP A 145 3.79 0.83 -0.95
C TRP A 145 3.06 1.38 -2.18
N THR A 146 3.30 2.64 -2.53
CA THR A 146 2.67 3.30 -3.69
C THR A 146 3.44 3.09 -5.00
N GLY A 147 4.56 2.37 -4.97
CA GLY A 147 5.54 2.36 -6.07
C GLY A 147 6.64 3.43 -5.92
N LYS A 148 6.43 4.43 -5.04
CA LYS A 148 7.38 5.52 -4.79
C LYS A 148 7.64 5.78 -3.30
N GLU A 149 6.64 5.59 -2.44
CA GLU A 149 6.77 5.81 -1.00
C GLU A 149 5.84 4.89 -0.19
N TRP A 150 6.12 4.77 1.10
CA TRP A 150 5.28 4.06 2.05
C TRP A 150 4.21 5.02 2.60
N LEU A 151 2.94 4.69 2.43
CA LEU A 151 1.80 5.46 2.90
C LEU A 151 1.10 4.74 4.06
N GLU A 152 0.94 5.41 5.20
CA GLU A 152 0.28 4.84 6.38
C GLU A 152 -1.20 4.53 6.11
N LEU A 153 -1.64 3.34 6.48
CA LEU A 153 -3.04 2.94 6.49
C LEU A 153 -3.70 3.41 7.79
N LYS A 154 -4.52 4.46 7.70
CA LYS A 154 -5.21 5.06 8.84
C LYS A 154 -6.28 4.13 9.43
N ASN A 155 -6.65 4.40 10.68
CA ASN A 155 -7.64 3.63 11.46
C ASN A 155 -7.26 2.16 11.67
N SER A 156 -5.96 1.87 11.73
CA SER A 156 -5.45 0.54 12.06
C SER A 156 -5.52 0.27 13.57
N THR A 157 -5.65 -1.00 13.95
CA THR A 157 -5.61 -1.45 15.35
C THR A 157 -4.53 -2.51 15.53
N VAL A 158 -3.78 -2.44 16.62
CA VAL A 158 -2.81 -3.47 17.00
C VAL A 158 -3.50 -4.45 17.95
N ASP A 159 -3.37 -5.75 17.66
CA ASP A 159 -3.76 -6.84 18.55
C ASP A 159 -2.46 -7.50 19.06
N ALA A 160 -2.00 -7.02 20.22
CA ALA A 160 -0.79 -7.49 20.91
C ALA A 160 -0.94 -8.89 21.51
N GLN A 161 -2.17 -9.40 21.66
CA GLN A 161 -2.37 -10.76 22.16
C GLN A 161 -2.15 -11.80 21.06
N ASN A 162 -2.48 -11.43 19.82
CA ASN A 162 -2.41 -12.30 18.65
C ASN A 162 -1.29 -11.90 17.67
N ASN A 163 -0.51 -10.88 18.00
CA ASN A 163 0.62 -10.34 17.25
C ASN A 163 0.27 -9.98 15.79
N PHE A 164 -0.80 -9.18 15.59
CA PHE A 164 -1.08 -8.62 14.27
C PHE A 164 -1.52 -7.16 14.32
N VAL A 165 -1.31 -6.47 13.20
CA VAL A 165 -1.88 -5.15 12.94
C VAL A 165 -3.01 -5.30 11.93
N LYS A 166 -4.21 -4.88 12.32
CA LYS A 166 -5.41 -4.88 11.46
C LYS A 166 -5.54 -3.52 10.76
N ALA A 167 -5.82 -3.53 9.46
CA ALA A 167 -6.11 -2.34 8.66
C ALA A 167 -7.10 -2.65 7.54
N LYS A 168 -7.55 -1.60 6.82
CA LYS A 168 -8.30 -1.72 5.57
C LYS A 168 -7.45 -1.26 4.40
N THR A 169 -7.69 -1.79 3.21
CA THR A 169 -7.01 -1.34 1.98
C THR A 169 -7.97 -1.26 0.79
N GLY A 170 -7.72 -0.38 -0.17
CA GLY A 170 -8.48 -0.29 -1.42
C GLY A 170 -7.89 -1.11 -2.56
N HIS A 171 -6.65 -1.60 -2.43
CA HIS A 171 -5.98 -2.38 -3.46
C HIS A 171 -4.89 -3.29 -2.87
N LEU A 172 -4.44 -4.27 -3.65
CA LEU A 172 -3.29 -5.12 -3.35
C LEU A 172 -1.99 -4.45 -3.77
N SER A 173 -0.98 -4.52 -2.88
CA SER A 173 0.37 -4.00 -3.08
C SER A 173 1.34 -4.70 -2.10
N LYS A 174 2.52 -4.12 -1.92
CA LYS A 174 3.37 -4.38 -0.76
C LYS A 174 2.85 -3.61 0.45
N PHE A 175 2.87 -4.25 1.59
CA PHE A 175 2.53 -3.69 2.89
C PHE A 175 3.66 -3.97 3.86
N ALA A 176 3.83 -3.09 4.82
CA ALA A 176 4.81 -3.27 5.89
C ALA A 176 4.27 -2.72 7.20
N VAL A 177 4.72 -3.30 8.31
CA VAL A 177 4.47 -2.76 9.65
C VAL A 177 5.74 -2.04 10.10
N PHE A 178 5.55 -0.84 10.63
CA PHE A 178 6.63 0.01 11.12
C PHE A 178 6.31 0.50 12.52
N TYR A 179 7.35 0.80 13.29
CA TYR A 179 7.23 1.65 14.48
C TYR A 179 6.93 3.10 14.10
N THR A 180 6.03 3.75 14.84
CA THR A 180 5.81 5.19 14.78
C THR A 180 6.16 5.82 16.11
N GLN A 181 6.95 6.90 16.14
CA GLN A 181 7.32 7.47 17.44
C GLN A 181 6.09 8.05 18.16
N PRO A 182 6.01 7.93 19.51
CA PRO A 182 4.88 8.41 20.31
C PRO A 182 4.68 9.93 20.27
N ASP A 183 5.64 10.68 19.75
CA ASP A 183 5.68 12.14 19.79
C ASP A 183 4.72 12.82 18.79
N GLY A 184 3.80 12.07 18.17
CA GLY A 184 2.55 12.59 17.58
C GLY A 184 2.70 13.69 16.52
N SER A 185 3.94 14.03 16.13
CA SER A 185 4.28 15.18 15.32
C SER A 185 5.08 14.73 14.11
N ARG A 186 4.49 13.80 13.37
CA ARG A 186 4.78 13.71 11.94
C ARG A 186 3.45 13.66 11.22
N THR A 187 2.77 14.81 11.18
CA THR A 187 1.81 15.09 10.12
C THR A 187 2.56 14.84 8.82
N LEU A 188 2.24 13.74 8.12
CA LEU A 188 2.55 13.66 6.70
C LEU A 188 1.91 14.92 6.11
N LYS A 189 2.75 15.92 5.82
CA LYS A 189 2.32 17.19 5.25
C LYS A 189 1.39 16.84 4.09
N CYS A 190 0.15 17.32 4.09
CA CYS A 190 -0.78 16.91 3.04
C CYS A 190 -0.19 17.35 1.71
N ALA A 191 0.32 16.39 0.96
CA ALA A 191 1.14 16.66 -0.21
C ALA A 191 0.58 15.83 -1.36
N LEU A 192 0.19 16.55 -2.40
CA LEU A 192 0.08 16.02 -3.74
C LEU A 192 1.46 15.42 -4.10
N GLN A 193 1.52 14.10 -4.21
CA GLN A 193 2.75 13.36 -4.55
C GLN A 193 3.01 13.46 -6.06
N LYS A 194 1.95 13.36 -6.86
CA LYS A 194 2.02 13.35 -8.32
C LYS A 194 0.67 13.70 -8.95
N VAL A 195 0.75 14.36 -10.10
CA VAL A 195 -0.38 14.43 -11.05
C VAL A 195 -0.14 13.43 -12.16
N VAL A 196 -1.02 12.44 -12.26
CA VAL A 196 -0.99 11.43 -13.31
C VAL A 196 -1.78 11.96 -14.50
N ARG A 197 -1.18 11.84 -15.70
CA ARG A 197 -1.71 12.41 -16.96
C ARG A 197 -2.08 13.90 -16.82
N PRO A 198 -1.11 14.77 -16.52
CA PRO A 198 -1.35 16.22 -16.51
C PRO A 198 -1.73 16.75 -17.91
N LYS A 199 -1.56 15.93 -18.95
CA LYS A 199 -2.11 16.12 -20.30
C LYS A 199 -2.95 14.88 -20.62
N PHE A 200 -4.24 15.06 -20.93
CA PHE A 200 -5.18 13.95 -21.11
C PHE A 200 -6.27 14.25 -22.15
N VAL A 201 -6.88 13.20 -22.71
CA VAL A 201 -7.95 13.23 -23.73
C VAL A 201 -9.27 12.70 -23.13
N PRO A 202 -10.19 13.59 -22.67
CA PRO A 202 -11.47 13.17 -22.08
C PRO A 202 -12.35 12.32 -23.00
N ASP A 203 -12.31 12.60 -24.31
CA ASP A 203 -13.14 11.92 -25.31
C ASP A 203 -12.79 10.42 -25.44
N SER A 204 -11.56 10.01 -25.06
CA SER A 204 -11.15 8.61 -24.97
C SER A 204 -11.31 8.01 -23.56
N GLY A 205 -11.99 8.71 -22.65
CA GLY A 205 -12.20 8.29 -21.27
C GLY A 205 -11.00 8.49 -20.34
N GLU A 206 -9.99 9.28 -20.74
CA GLU A 206 -8.87 9.60 -19.85
C GLU A 206 -9.28 10.60 -18.76
N VAL A 207 -8.55 10.55 -17.65
CA VAL A 207 -8.72 11.47 -16.52
C VAL A 207 -7.35 11.98 -16.06
N VAL A 208 -7.34 13.19 -15.50
CA VAL A 208 -6.21 13.65 -14.68
C VAL A 208 -6.45 13.21 -13.25
N GLU A 209 -5.47 12.52 -12.66
CA GLU A 209 -5.56 11.96 -11.31
C GLU A 209 -4.53 12.60 -10.37
N PHE A 210 -4.96 12.89 -9.15
CA PHE A 210 -4.21 13.56 -8.10
C PHE A 210 -3.78 12.55 -7.03
N GLN A 211 -2.61 11.94 -7.23
CA GLN A 211 -2.03 11.01 -6.26
C GLN A 211 -1.49 11.80 -5.07
N SER A 212 -2.08 11.58 -3.90
CA SER A 212 -1.87 12.39 -2.70
C SER A 212 -1.74 11.49 -1.48
N VAL A 213 -0.95 11.92 -0.49
CA VAL A 213 -0.80 11.21 0.79
C VAL A 213 -2.14 11.08 1.53
N SER A 214 -2.98 12.11 1.45
CA SER A 214 -4.37 12.10 1.93
C SER A 214 -5.30 12.45 0.78
N GLN A 215 -6.54 11.96 0.77
CA GLN A 215 -7.50 12.39 -0.25
C GLN A 215 -7.78 13.90 -0.12
N PRO A 216 -7.78 14.66 -1.23
CA PRO A 216 -8.19 16.06 -1.16
C PRO A 216 -9.66 16.13 -0.75
N LYS A 217 -9.98 17.00 0.20
CA LYS A 217 -11.38 17.26 0.59
C LYS A 217 -12.20 17.78 -0.58
N LYS A 218 -11.53 18.53 -1.44
CA LYS A 218 -12.14 19.21 -2.58
C LYS A 218 -11.11 19.44 -3.68
N ILE A 219 -11.52 19.19 -4.92
CA ILE A 219 -10.81 19.59 -6.14
C ILE A 219 -11.63 20.69 -6.79
N GLU A 220 -11.01 21.82 -7.12
CA GLU A 220 -11.61 22.89 -7.90
C GLU A 220 -10.82 23.08 -9.19
N ILE A 221 -11.53 23.12 -10.32
CA ILE A 221 -10.96 23.30 -11.65
C ILE A 221 -11.36 24.68 -12.16
N PHE A 222 -10.41 25.41 -12.73
CA PHE A 222 -10.59 26.76 -13.26
C PHE A 222 -10.03 26.86 -14.67
N ASN A 223 -10.62 27.75 -15.48
CA ASN A 223 -10.01 28.16 -16.74
C ASN A 223 -8.92 29.24 -16.49
N LEU A 224 -8.20 29.63 -17.55
CA LEU A 224 -7.15 30.67 -17.46
C LEU A 224 -7.67 32.07 -17.10
N LYS A 225 -8.98 32.31 -17.22
CA LYS A 225 -9.61 33.56 -16.76
C LYS A 225 -9.96 33.52 -15.26
N GLY A 226 -9.65 32.42 -14.57
CA GLY A 226 -9.99 32.20 -13.16
C GLY A 226 -11.45 31.84 -12.91
N SER A 227 -12.25 31.61 -13.95
CA SER A 227 -13.63 31.15 -13.78
C SER A 227 -13.64 29.67 -13.37
N LYS A 228 -14.42 29.34 -12.34
CA LYS A 228 -14.59 27.96 -11.88
C LYS A 228 -15.38 27.16 -12.91
N ILE A 229 -14.83 26.01 -13.28
CA ILE A 229 -15.36 25.07 -14.27
C ILE A 229 -16.01 23.88 -13.59
N ARG A 230 -15.40 23.40 -12.49
CA ARG A 230 -15.93 22.30 -11.71
C ARG A 230 -15.44 22.30 -10.27
N LYS A 231 -16.27 21.77 -9.37
CA LYS A 231 -15.97 21.36 -8.01
C LYS A 231 -16.21 19.86 -7.86
N ILE A 232 -15.29 19.15 -7.23
CA ILE A 232 -15.36 17.71 -7.00
C ILE A 232 -15.04 17.44 -5.53
N GLU A 233 -15.86 16.64 -4.86
CA GLU A 233 -15.66 16.21 -3.46
C GLU A 233 -15.68 14.68 -3.42
N GLY A 234 -14.85 14.08 -2.56
CA GLY A 234 -14.79 12.62 -2.38
C GLY A 234 -14.16 11.83 -3.52
N LEU A 235 -13.55 12.49 -4.50
CA LEU A 235 -12.78 11.87 -5.59
C LEU A 235 -11.40 12.52 -5.69
N ASN A 236 -10.45 11.78 -6.28
CA ASN A 236 -9.07 12.21 -6.49
C ASN A 236 -8.74 12.47 -7.97
N PHE A 237 -9.73 12.61 -8.85
CA PHE A 237 -9.51 12.82 -10.29
C PHE A 237 -10.50 13.81 -10.90
N TRP A 238 -10.17 14.28 -12.11
CA TRP A 238 -11.08 15.03 -12.98
C TRP A 238 -11.09 14.43 -14.38
N ASP A 239 -12.29 14.19 -14.91
CA ASP A 239 -12.56 13.56 -16.21
C ASP A 239 -12.73 14.56 -17.36
N GLY A 240 -12.34 15.82 -17.17
CA GLY A 240 -12.44 16.85 -18.20
C GLY A 240 -13.86 17.38 -18.44
N LYS A 241 -14.84 17.08 -17.57
CA LYS A 241 -16.20 17.64 -17.68
C LYS A 241 -16.43 18.83 -16.75
N ASP A 242 -17.31 19.74 -17.14
CA ASP A 242 -17.81 20.83 -16.29
C ASP A 242 -18.88 20.36 -15.28
N GLU A 243 -19.47 21.29 -14.53
CA GLU A 243 -20.57 21.03 -13.58
C GLU A 243 -21.83 20.41 -14.23
N ASN A 244 -22.04 20.63 -15.53
CA ASN A 244 -23.19 20.09 -16.25
C ASN A 244 -22.88 18.70 -16.86
N GLY A 245 -21.70 18.13 -16.60
CA GLY A 245 -21.27 16.87 -17.19
C GLY A 245 -20.86 17.00 -18.66
N THR A 246 -20.65 18.21 -19.17
CA THR A 246 -20.21 18.45 -20.54
C THR A 246 -18.69 18.50 -20.62
N ILE A 247 -18.09 17.81 -21.60
CA ILE A 247 -16.64 17.85 -21.81
C ILE A 247 -16.22 19.27 -22.19
N VAL A 248 -15.19 19.78 -21.50
CA VAL A 248 -14.71 21.15 -21.67
C VAL A 248 -13.92 21.32 -22.97
N THR A 249 -13.70 22.56 -23.40
CA THR A 249 -12.88 22.82 -24.59
C THR A 249 -11.42 22.41 -24.36
N GLY A 250 -10.71 22.04 -25.44
CA GLY A 250 -9.28 21.78 -25.35
C GLY A 250 -8.52 23.03 -24.88
N GLY A 251 -7.55 22.86 -23.98
CA GLY A 251 -6.82 23.99 -23.40
C GLY A 251 -6.17 23.69 -22.05
N LEU A 252 -5.54 24.72 -21.50
CA LEU A 252 -4.90 24.70 -20.19
C LEU A 252 -5.91 25.05 -19.09
N TYR A 253 -5.90 24.28 -18.02
CA TYR A 253 -6.75 24.43 -16.85
C TYR A 253 -5.90 24.48 -15.59
N ILE A 254 -6.40 25.19 -14.57
CA ILE A 254 -5.79 25.28 -13.25
C ILE A 254 -6.60 24.40 -12.31
N TYR A 255 -5.94 23.50 -11.59
CA TYR A 255 -6.56 22.77 -10.49
C TYR A 255 -6.13 23.38 -9.15
N GLN A 256 -7.02 23.29 -8.15
CA GLN A 256 -6.74 23.62 -6.76
C GLN A 256 -7.29 22.51 -5.87
N LEU A 257 -6.40 21.84 -5.15
CA LEU A 257 -6.70 20.79 -4.19
C LEU A 257 -6.74 21.40 -2.79
N SER A 258 -7.82 21.18 -2.06
CA SER A 258 -7.94 21.57 -0.65
C SER A 258 -7.69 20.39 0.26
N TYR A 259 -6.82 20.56 1.24
CA TYR A 259 -6.56 19.65 2.34
C TYR A 259 -6.88 20.33 3.68
N ASP A 260 -6.67 19.61 4.79
CA ASP A 260 -6.83 20.16 6.15
C ASP A 260 -5.85 21.30 6.47
N ASP A 261 -4.62 21.18 5.98
CA ASP A 261 -3.50 22.05 6.31
C ASP A 261 -3.19 23.10 5.24
N GLY A 262 -3.94 23.13 4.13
CA GLY A 262 -3.72 24.11 3.07
C GLY A 262 -4.31 23.76 1.72
N LYS A 263 -3.78 24.43 0.70
CA LYS A 263 -4.19 24.26 -0.70
C LYS A 263 -2.98 24.05 -1.58
N ILE A 264 -3.12 23.17 -2.57
CA ILE A 264 -2.12 22.93 -3.61
C ILE A 264 -2.74 23.29 -4.95
N SER A 265 -2.04 24.08 -5.74
CA SER A 265 -2.48 24.47 -7.08
C SER A 265 -1.48 24.03 -8.13
N GLY A 266 -1.99 23.73 -9.32
CA GLY A 266 -1.16 23.46 -10.49
C GLY A 266 -1.98 23.47 -11.75
N MET A 267 -1.41 22.95 -12.84
CA MET A 267 -2.04 23.01 -14.16
C MET A 267 -2.15 21.64 -14.80
N CYS A 268 -3.20 21.46 -15.61
CA CYS A 268 -3.38 20.31 -16.48
C CYS A 268 -3.91 20.77 -17.85
N THR A 269 -3.73 19.94 -18.87
CA THR A 269 -4.09 20.23 -20.26
C THR A 269 -5.11 19.22 -20.74
N VAL A 270 -6.25 19.72 -21.22
CA VAL A 270 -7.24 18.94 -21.96
C VAL A 270 -6.86 18.98 -23.43
N VAL A 271 -6.71 17.80 -24.03
CA VAL A 271 -6.41 17.60 -25.44
C VAL A 271 -7.66 17.09 -26.14
N LYS A 272 -7.89 17.58 -27.35
CA LYS A 272 -8.88 17.06 -28.30
C LYS A 272 -8.17 16.36 -29.44
#